data_AF-A0A497D8X3-F1
#
_entry.id   AF-A0A497D8X3-F1
#
_cell.length_a   1.000
_cell.length_b   1.000
_cell.length_c   1.000
_cell.angle_alpha   90.00
_cell.angle_beta   90.00
_cell.angle_gamma   90.00
#
_symmetry.space_group_name_H-M   'P 1'
#
loop_
_entity.id
_entity.type
_entity.pdbx_description
1 polymer ?
#
loop_
_entity_poly.entity_id
_entity_poly.type
_entity_poly.pdbx_seq_one_letter_code
_entity_poly.pdbx_strand_id
1 'polypeptide(L)'
;MSYSLKIINVFLMSTVRYFYTPMFALVIKLDFIASVITMIAGGVLSFIVYYNLVKLIFLLGKFFKPVRVKVLPSSWNRKHLKWLLRRREKRKHKKKFTRRNRFIVKFKRHY
;
A
#
# COMPACT_ATOMS: atom_id res chain seq x y z
N MET A 1 16.84 8.16 32.82
CA MET A 1 17.03 7.91 31.37
C MET A 1 17.56 9.19 30.74
N SER A 2 18.69 9.11 30.02
CA SER A 2 19.29 10.28 29.37
C SER A 2 18.32 10.92 28.37
N TYR A 3 18.37 12.25 28.21
CA TYR A 3 17.50 13.01 27.33
C TYR A 3 17.53 12.51 25.89
N SER A 4 18.72 12.18 25.38
CA SER A 4 18.92 11.62 24.04
C SER A 4 18.25 10.25 23.86
N LEU A 5 18.22 9.43 24.91
CA LEU A 5 17.56 8.12 24.86
C LEU A 5 16.04 8.26 24.78
N LYS A 6 15.45 9.28 25.43
CA LYS A 6 14.02 9.58 25.32
C LYS A 6 13.64 9.95 23.89
N ILE A 7 14.47 10.78 23.25
CA ILE A 7 14.32 11.18 21.85
C ILE A 7 14.37 9.97 20.92
N ILE A 8 15.39 9.11 21.06
CA ILE A 8 15.54 7.91 20.24
C ILE A 8 14.34 6.98 20.42
N ASN A 9 13.83 6.81 21.64
CA ASN A 9 12.69 5.94 21.91
C ASN A 9 11.39 6.46 21.28
N VAL A 10 11.12 7.76 21.40
CA VAL A 10 9.97 8.42 20.76
C VAL A 10 10.09 8.36 19.23
N PHE A 11 11.30 8.59 18.70
CA PHE A 11 11.60 8.49 17.27
C PHE A 11 11.32 7.07 16.74
N LEU A 12 11.85 6.03 17.40
CA LEU A 12 11.59 4.64 17.02
C LEU A 12 10.09 4.31 17.11
N MET A 13 9.41 4.72 18.18
CA MET A 13 7.96 4.49 18.26
C MET A 13 7.17 5.18 17.15
N SER A 14 7.57 6.39 16.74
CA SER A 14 6.91 7.10 15.65
C SER A 14 7.03 6.41 14.30
N THR A 15 8.12 5.66 14.09
CA THR A 15 8.32 4.92 12.83
C THR A 15 7.36 3.74 12.69
N VAL A 16 7.01 3.08 13.80
CA VAL A 16 6.13 1.89 13.80
C VAL A 16 4.67 2.23 14.12
N ARG A 17 4.44 3.11 15.10
CA ARG A 17 3.13 3.42 15.70
C ARG A 17 2.92 4.93 15.81
N TYR A 18 2.99 5.62 14.67
CA TYR A 18 2.89 7.08 14.58
C TYR A 18 1.76 7.69 15.43
N PHE A 19 0.54 7.12 15.37
CA PHE A 19 -0.62 7.63 16.10
C PHE A 19 -0.49 7.57 17.64
N TYR A 20 0.22 6.58 18.18
CA TYR A 20 0.37 6.39 19.63
C TYR A 20 1.59 7.13 20.22
N THR A 21 2.45 7.67 19.36
CA THR A 21 3.68 8.38 19.75
C THR A 21 3.43 9.56 20.70
N PRO A 22 2.41 10.42 20.49
CA PRO A 22 2.16 11.55 21.39
C PRO A 22 1.84 11.11 22.82
N MET A 23 1.00 10.07 22.97
CA MET A 23 0.65 9.50 24.27
C MET A 23 1.89 8.94 24.97
N PHE A 24 2.78 8.29 24.21
CA PHE A 24 4.02 7.73 24.73
C PHE A 24 5.04 8.82 25.14
N ALA A 25 5.14 9.90 24.37
CA ALA A 25 6.02 11.02 24.68
C ALA A 25 5.60 11.74 25.97
N LEU A 26 4.29 11.84 26.23
CA LEU A 26 3.74 12.37 27.49
C LEU A 26 4.12 11.50 28.68
N VAL A 27 4.02 10.17 28.57
CA VAL A 27 4.41 9.22 29.64
C VAL A 27 5.90 9.35 29.97
N ILE A 28 6.75 9.56 28.95
CA ILE A 28 8.20 9.70 29.10
C ILE A 28 8.62 11.09 29.59
N LYS A 29 7.68 12.04 29.68
CA LYS A 29 7.92 13.46 30.02
C LYS A 29 9.01 14.05 29.11
N LEU A 30 8.79 13.95 27.80
CA LEU A 30 9.61 14.64 26.80
C LEU A 30 8.96 16.00 26.47
N ASP A 31 9.78 17.02 26.24
CA ASP A 31 9.29 18.35 25.88
C ASP A 31 8.40 18.30 24.64
N PHE A 32 7.33 19.09 24.65
CA PHE A 32 6.33 19.08 23.59
C PHE A 32 6.95 19.33 22.21
N ILE A 33 7.80 20.37 22.10
CA ILE A 33 8.49 20.71 20.85
C ILE A 33 9.39 19.57 20.37
N ALA A 34 10.18 18.99 21.28
CA ALA A 34 11.05 17.86 20.93
C ALA A 34 10.24 16.63 20.50
N SER A 35 9.10 16.35 21.15
CA SER A 35 8.23 15.24 20.79
C SER A 35 7.60 15.41 19.40
N VAL A 36 7.17 16.62 19.05
CA VAL A 36 6.59 16.91 17.73
C VAL A 36 7.65 16.77 16.64
N ILE A 37 8.84 17.35 16.83
CA ILE A 37 9.93 17.26 15.85
C ILE A 37 10.36 15.81 15.64
N THR A 38 10.55 15.05 16.73
CA THR A 38 10.98 13.65 16.65
C THR A 38 9.91 12.76 16.02
N MET A 39 8.64 13.02 16.31
CA MET A 39 7.52 12.32 15.68
C MET A 39 7.46 12.60 14.17
N ILE A 40 7.55 13.86 13.75
CA ILE A 40 7.54 14.23 12.32
C ILE A 40 8.73 13.60 11.61
N ALA A 41 9.93 13.74 12.17
CA ALA A 41 11.16 13.18 11.58
C ALA A 41 11.07 11.66 11.42
N GLY A 42 10.61 10.94 12.43
CA GLY A 42 10.45 9.49 12.35
C GLY A 42 9.30 9.05 11.43
N GLY A 43 8.21 9.82 11.37
CA GLY A 43 7.12 9.58 10.41
C GLY A 43 7.54 9.78 8.96
N VAL A 44 8.32 10.82 8.65
CA VAL A 44 8.87 11.03 7.31
C VAL A 44 9.86 9.92 6.95
N LEU A 45 10.75 9.55 7.88
CA LEU A 45 11.70 8.47 7.64
C LEU A 45 11.00 7.12 7.39
N SER A 46 9.99 6.78 8.18
CA SER A 46 9.24 5.53 8.01
C SER A 46 8.52 5.49 6.67
N PHE A 47 7.97 6.61 6.20
CA PHE A 47 7.35 6.69 4.89
C PHE A 47 8.36 6.44 3.76
N ILE A 48 9.56 7.03 3.83
CA ILE A 48 10.63 6.81 2.85
C ILE A 48 11.07 5.33 2.85
N VAL A 49 11.32 4.76 4.02
CA VAL A 49 11.73 3.35 4.16
C VAL A 49 10.63 2.43 3.62
N TYR A 50 9.38 2.66 4.00
CA TYR A 50 8.25 1.86 3.56
C TYR A 50 8.05 1.93 2.04
N TYR A 51 8.15 3.12 1.45
CA TYR A 51 8.07 3.30 0.00
C TYR A 51 9.12 2.46 -0.75
N ASN A 52 10.36 2.45 -0.26
CA ASN A 52 11.43 1.65 -0.84
C ASN A 52 11.23 0.14 -0.61
N LEU A 53 10.75 -0.26 0.57
CA LEU A 53 10.42 -1.66 0.87
C LEU A 53 9.30 -2.19 -0.03
N VAL A 54 8.25 -1.41 -0.28
CA VAL A 54 7.17 -1.81 -1.19
C VAL A 54 7.71 -2.05 -2.60
N LYS A 55 8.62 -1.21 -3.08
CA LYS A 55 9.26 -1.40 -4.39
C LYS A 55 10.05 -2.72 -4.43
N LEU A 56 10.81 -3.02 -3.39
CA LEU A 56 11.54 -4.29 -3.26
C LEU A 56 10.60 -5.49 -3.22
N ILE A 57 9.53 -5.43 -2.43
CA ILE A 57 8.51 -6.48 -2.32
C ILE A 57 7.84 -6.72 -3.68
N PHE A 58 7.53 -5.67 -4.44
CA PHE A 58 6.95 -5.81 -5.78
C PHE A 58 7.93 -6.48 -6.75
N LEU A 59 9.20 -6.11 -6.69
CA LEU A 59 10.26 -6.67 -7.52
C LEU A 59 10.47 -8.17 -7.20
N LEU A 60 10.57 -8.52 -5.91
CA LEU A 60 10.61 -9.90 -5.43
C LEU A 60 9.36 -10.68 -5.85
N GLY A 61 8.17 -10.10 -5.69
CA GLY A 61 6.91 -10.72 -6.11
C GLY A 61 6.87 -11.07 -7.60
N LYS A 62 7.52 -10.25 -8.45
CA LYS A 62 7.70 -10.53 -9.88
C LYS A 62 8.65 -11.72 -10.10
N PHE A 63 9.74 -11.81 -9.36
CA PHE A 63 10.66 -12.97 -9.39
C PHE A 63 10.02 -14.27 -8.86
N PHE A 64 9.14 -14.20 -7.87
CA PHE A 64 8.40 -15.37 -7.37
C PHE A 64 7.25 -15.80 -8.28
N LYS A 65 6.88 -15.00 -9.29
CA LYS A 65 5.82 -15.35 -10.24
C LYS A 65 6.12 -16.63 -11.05
N PRO A 66 7.28 -16.81 -11.70
CA PRO A 66 7.62 -18.05 -12.39
C PRO A 66 7.68 -19.26 -11.44
N VAL A 67 8.20 -19.07 -10.22
CA VAL A 67 8.27 -20.15 -9.21
C VAL A 67 6.87 -20.62 -8.81
N ARG A 68 5.92 -19.70 -8.59
CA ARG A 68 4.53 -20.04 -8.30
C ARG A 68 3.89 -20.88 -9.40
N VAL A 69 4.15 -20.57 -10.67
CA VAL A 69 3.63 -21.35 -11.80
C VAL A 69 4.23 -22.76 -11.83
N LYS A 70 5.49 -22.94 -11.42
CA LYS A 70 6.16 -24.25 -11.40
C LYS A 70 5.73 -25.14 -10.24
N VAL A 71 5.39 -24.56 -9.09
CA VAL A 71 5.03 -25.29 -7.86
C VAL A 71 3.52 -25.63 -7.81
N LEU A 72 2.66 -24.81 -8.43
CA LEU A 72 1.22 -25.05 -8.42
C LEU A 72 0.84 -26.29 -9.25
N PRO A 73 -0.15 -27.09 -8.80
CA PRO A 73 -0.67 -28.21 -9.58
C PRO A 73 -1.12 -27.77 -10.97
N SER A 74 -0.84 -28.59 -11.98
CA SER A 74 -1.17 -28.30 -13.39
C SER A 74 -2.67 -27.99 -13.60
N SER A 75 -3.55 -28.58 -12.79
CA SER A 75 -4.99 -28.33 -12.79
C SER A 75 -5.36 -26.89 -12.41
N TRP A 76 -4.65 -26.29 -11.46
CA TRP A 76 -4.85 -24.91 -11.03
C TRP A 76 -4.37 -23.92 -12.08
N ASN A 77 -3.20 -24.16 -12.66
CA ASN A 77 -2.68 -23.34 -13.77
C ASN A 77 -3.63 -23.35 -14.98
N ARG A 78 -4.17 -24.53 -15.34
CA ARG A 78 -5.16 -24.65 -16.43
C ARG A 78 -6.46 -23.91 -16.12
N LYS A 79 -6.99 -24.00 -14.89
CA LYS A 79 -8.18 -23.24 -14.47
C LYS A 79 -7.95 -21.73 -14.54
N HIS A 80 -6.80 -21.25 -14.07
CA HIS A 80 -6.44 -19.85 -14.12
C HIS A 80 -6.29 -19.34 -15.57
N LEU A 81 -5.65 -20.12 -16.45
CA LEU A 81 -5.51 -19.78 -17.87
C LEU A 81 -6.89 -19.71 -18.57
N LYS A 82 -7.77 -20.69 -18.34
CA LYS A 82 -9.15 -20.67 -18.86
C LYS A 82 -9.91 -19.43 -18.39
N TRP A 83 -9.77 -19.04 -17.13
CA TRP A 83 -10.41 -17.84 -16.60
C TRP A 83 -9.88 -16.55 -17.24
N LEU A 84 -8.56 -16.45 -17.46
CA LEU A 84 -7.95 -15.31 -18.15
C LEU A 84 -8.44 -15.18 -19.60
N LEU A 85 -8.50 -16.28 -20.35
CA LEU A 85 -8.98 -16.30 -21.73
C LEU A 85 -10.44 -15.85 -21.82
N ARG A 86 -11.33 -16.42 -20.97
CA ARG A 86 -12.73 -16.00 -20.87
C ARG A 86 -12.88 -14.52 -20.54
N ARG A 87 -12.06 -13.98 -19.63
CA ARG A 87 -12.05 -12.55 -19.32
C ARG A 87 -11.62 -11.70 -20.51
N ARG A 88 -10.63 -12.15 -21.28
CA ARG A 88 -10.13 -11.45 -22.47
C ARG A 88 -11.19 -11.39 -23.57
N GLU A 89 -11.85 -12.51 -23.84
CA GLU A 89 -12.96 -12.58 -24.80
C GLU A 89 -14.12 -11.67 -24.39
N LYS A 90 -14.55 -11.73 -23.12
CA LYS A 90 -15.59 -10.83 -22.59
C LYS A 90 -15.21 -9.35 -22.71
N ARG A 91 -13.92 -9.01 -22.62
CA ARG A 91 -13.45 -7.63 -22.81
C ARG A 91 -13.33 -7.24 -24.28
N LYS A 92 -12.97 -8.18 -25.17
CA LYS A 92 -12.89 -7.95 -26.63
C LYS A 92 -14.25 -7.56 -27.20
N HIS A 93 -15.32 -8.20 -26.73
CA HIS A 93 -16.69 -7.93 -27.17
C HIS A 93 -17.43 -6.88 -26.33
N LYS A 94 -16.79 -6.26 -25.33
CA LYS A 94 -17.42 -5.20 -24.54
C LYS A 94 -17.47 -3.91 -25.35
N LYS A 95 -18.67 -3.33 -25.48
CA LYS A 95 -18.87 -1.99 -26.04
C LYS A 95 -17.99 -0.99 -25.27
N LYS A 96 -17.12 -0.26 -25.99
CA LYS A 96 -16.33 0.83 -25.40
C LYS A 96 -17.25 2.02 -25.15
N PHE A 97 -17.68 2.21 -23.90
CA PHE A 97 -18.41 3.41 -23.48
C PHE A 97 -17.44 4.60 -23.38
N THR A 98 -17.33 5.34 -24.48
CA THR A 98 -16.68 6.65 -24.51
C THR A 98 -17.43 7.63 -23.60
N ARG A 99 -16.76 8.72 -23.17
CA ARG A 99 -17.40 9.77 -22.34
C ARG A 99 -18.71 10.27 -22.96
N ARG A 100 -18.73 10.41 -24.30
CA ARG A 100 -19.89 10.81 -25.10
C ARG A 100 -21.05 9.80 -25.01
N ASN A 101 -20.78 8.50 -25.16
CA ASN A 101 -21.81 7.46 -25.02
C ASN A 101 -22.37 7.37 -23.60
N ARG A 102 -21.54 7.58 -22.56
CA ARG A 102 -22.02 7.63 -21.17
C ARG A 102 -22.91 8.84 -20.92
N PHE A 103 -22.58 9.99 -21.51
CA PHE A 103 -23.38 11.21 -21.42
C PHE A 103 -24.75 11.01 -22.08
N ILE A 104 -24.81 10.45 -23.29
CA ILE A 104 -26.07 10.17 -24.01
C ILE A 104 -26.96 9.21 -23.21
N VAL A 105 -26.40 8.12 -22.66
CA VAL A 105 -27.16 7.17 -21.84
C VAL A 105 -27.67 7.81 -20.54
N LYS A 106 -26.86 8.68 -19.91
CA LYS A 106 -27.27 9.40 -18.69
C LYS A 106 -28.39 10.40 -18.99
N PHE A 107 -28.30 11.11 -20.12
CA PHE A 107 -29.30 12.07 -20.56
C PHE A 107 -30.64 11.39 -20.89
N LYS A 108 -30.61 10.26 -21.63
CA LYS A 108 -31.78 9.41 -21.94
C LYS A 108 -32.44 8.70 -20.75
N ARG A 109 -31.84 8.72 -19.56
CA ARG A 109 -32.39 8.10 -18.35
C ARG A 109 -33.13 9.12 -17.47
N HIS A 110 -32.85 10.41 -17.66
CA HIS A 110 -33.47 11.50 -16.91
C HIS A 110 -34.60 12.20 -17.68
N TYR A 111 -34.72 11.92 -18.97
CA TYR A 111 -35.87 12.22 -19.83
C TYR A 111 -36.51 10.90 -20.25
#